data_AF-A0A5N5WX09-F1
#
_entry.id   AF-A0A5N5WX09-F1
#
_cell.length_a   1.000
_cell.length_b   1.000
_cell.length_c   1.000
_cell.angle_alpha   90.00
_cell.angle_beta   90.00
_cell.angle_gamma   90.00
#
_symmetry.space_group_name_H-M   'P 1'
#
loop_
_entity.id
_entity.type
_entity.pdbx_description
1 polymer ?
#
loop_
_entity_poly.entity_id
_entity_poly.type
_entity_poly.pdbx_seq_one_letter_code
_entity_poly.pdbx_strand_id
1 'polypeptide(L)'
;MSSNFCAYLDPTTQQPRVGYLDLEKEIITPLSFLSGSIIENLYQVIEAGPENITASEENTIPLSQVKLLPPISGRDILAVGKNYAEHAKEFNSSGFDSSDTVDQPTHPVIFTKRATSITAHGDEILLHPGFTERVDYDGEIGVIIGKPGFRISEEQALDHVWGYTIINDVTARERQRDHKQFYIGKSPDTFCPMTFVNGEPRKNATLDQLIFSTTRLIAELSQAQTLQIGDTLATGTPVGVGFGCRPMKFLKAGDEVRVSVTGLGSLVNLQRVQKTSYIHVANQKTRAGKGLARLPSNASPVLFIHGLGGSSSYFAPIISRLSKTYELHITDLEGHGLSLMSTRDNLTISFFAQDIQQVYEQHSPGRSATVIAHSMGSLVALKLSIEHPQLVSKLILVGPPSTPLPAPAAQSTFQRAELVRSQGMLAVVDAIIAGGTSAHSKATNPLAIAAVRLSLLGQDPDRYANACVALARSGSETLDVSRIQVPTLLLTGSDDDIGILQNVGHWHLFEDIQGASDAAFLFCIEGSLTVVE
;
A
#
# COMPACT_ATOMS: atom_id res chain seq x y z
N MET A 1 -3.39 -0.13 30.28
CA MET A 1 -2.26 -1.10 30.22
C MET A 1 -1.28 -0.57 29.18
N SER A 2 0.02 -0.73 29.37
CA SER A 2 0.98 -0.49 28.28
C SER A 2 0.92 -1.71 27.37
N SER A 3 0.34 -1.56 26.19
CA SER A 3 0.16 -2.65 25.23
C SER A 3 1.20 -2.54 24.14
N ASN A 4 2.05 -3.56 23.99
CA ASN A 4 2.94 -3.65 22.84
C ASN A 4 2.12 -4.10 21.62
N PHE A 5 2.48 -3.60 20.44
CA PHE A 5 1.88 -4.00 19.17
C PHE A 5 2.90 -4.74 18.34
N CYS A 6 2.46 -5.60 17.43
CA CYS A 6 3.32 -6.18 16.40
C CYS A 6 2.57 -6.29 15.07
N ALA A 7 3.29 -6.09 13.97
CA ALA A 7 2.83 -6.46 12.64
C ALA A 7 3.36 -7.86 12.32
N TYR A 8 2.55 -8.72 11.70
CA TYR A 8 2.90 -10.09 11.38
C TYR A 8 2.17 -10.59 10.13
N LEU A 9 2.67 -11.67 9.51
CA LEU A 9 1.91 -12.45 8.54
C LEU A 9 1.09 -13.50 9.27
N ASP A 10 -0.21 -13.47 9.05
CA ASP A 10 -1.15 -14.46 9.54
C ASP A 10 -0.78 -15.87 9.01
N PRO A 11 -0.65 -16.89 9.88
CA PRO A 11 -0.10 -18.18 9.48
C PRO A 11 -0.99 -18.91 8.46
N THR A 12 -2.30 -18.66 8.50
CA THR A 12 -3.30 -19.35 7.65
C THR A 12 -3.50 -18.63 6.32
N THR A 13 -3.72 -17.31 6.37
CA THR A 13 -4.09 -16.49 5.20
C THR A 13 -2.89 -15.87 4.49
N GLN A 14 -1.71 -15.84 5.14
CA GLN A 14 -0.49 -15.19 4.67
C GLN A 14 -0.66 -13.70 4.35
N GLN A 15 -1.68 -13.05 4.94
CA GLN A 15 -1.90 -11.60 4.85
C GLN A 15 -1.23 -10.86 6.00
N PRO A 16 -0.78 -9.60 5.80
CA PRO A 16 -0.36 -8.72 6.88
C PRO A 16 -1.48 -8.47 7.89
N ARG A 17 -1.15 -8.50 9.17
CA ARG A 17 -2.06 -8.19 10.30
C ARG A 17 -1.32 -7.47 11.41
N VAL A 18 -2.08 -6.82 12.30
CA VAL A 18 -1.58 -6.29 13.58
C VAL A 18 -2.22 -7.02 14.76
N GLY A 19 -1.49 -7.12 15.86
CA GLY A 19 -1.97 -7.70 17.11
C GLY A 19 -1.28 -7.09 18.33
N TYR A 20 -1.92 -7.22 19.50
CA TYR A 20 -1.24 -6.98 20.78
C TYR A 20 -0.24 -8.10 21.03
N LEU A 21 0.97 -7.74 21.42
CA LEU A 21 2.07 -8.67 21.68
C LEU A 21 2.32 -8.79 23.19
N ASP A 22 2.05 -9.97 23.74
CA ASP A 22 2.41 -10.34 25.11
C ASP A 22 3.75 -11.08 25.10
N LEU A 23 4.74 -10.44 25.72
CA LEU A 23 6.15 -10.84 25.67
C LEU A 23 6.54 -11.87 26.72
N GLU A 24 5.81 -11.91 27.84
CA GLU A 24 6.05 -12.87 28.91
C GLU A 24 5.45 -14.23 28.54
N LYS A 25 4.37 -14.22 27.74
CA LYS A 25 3.67 -15.42 27.27
C LYS A 25 4.06 -15.85 25.85
N GLU A 26 4.80 -15.01 25.12
CA GLU A 26 5.13 -15.19 23.68
C GLU A 26 3.88 -15.44 22.81
N ILE A 27 2.82 -14.64 23.01
CA ILE A 27 1.57 -14.74 22.24
C ILE A 27 1.16 -13.40 21.64
N ILE A 28 0.42 -13.49 20.54
CA ILE A 28 -0.19 -12.37 19.84
C ILE A 28 -1.71 -12.50 19.98
N THR A 29 -2.38 -11.44 20.43
CA THR A 29 -3.84 -11.31 20.34
C THR A 29 -4.16 -10.51 19.07
N PRO A 30 -4.78 -11.11 18.03
CA PRO A 30 -5.10 -10.40 16.80
C PRO A 30 -6.00 -9.19 17.06
N LEU A 31 -5.80 -8.10 16.31
CA LEU A 31 -6.65 -6.90 16.37
C LEU A 31 -7.62 -6.83 15.18
N SER A 32 -8.75 -6.20 15.45
CA SER A 32 -9.74 -5.78 14.46
C SER A 32 -10.25 -4.37 14.79
N PHE A 33 -10.87 -3.73 13.81
CA PHE A 33 -11.73 -2.57 14.08
C PHE A 33 -12.99 -3.01 14.83
N LEU A 34 -13.72 -2.07 15.47
CA LEU A 34 -15.01 -2.37 16.12
C LEU A 34 -16.06 -3.03 15.19
N SER A 35 -15.92 -2.88 13.87
CA SER A 35 -16.74 -3.55 12.85
C SER A 35 -16.43 -5.04 12.64
N GLY A 36 -15.39 -5.57 13.29
CA GLY A 36 -14.80 -6.88 12.99
C GLY A 36 -13.91 -6.91 11.75
N SER A 37 -13.72 -5.78 11.05
CA SER A 37 -12.80 -5.68 9.91
C SER A 37 -11.34 -5.86 10.37
N ILE A 38 -10.53 -6.58 9.58
CA ILE A 38 -9.12 -6.82 9.91
C ILE A 38 -8.31 -5.53 9.89
N ILE A 39 -7.28 -5.46 10.75
CA ILE A 39 -6.25 -4.42 10.73
C ILE A 39 -4.99 -5.02 10.14
N GLU A 40 -4.53 -4.44 9.03
CA GLU A 40 -3.47 -4.96 8.16
C GLU A 40 -2.08 -4.40 8.51
N ASN A 41 -2.02 -3.17 9.03
CA ASN A 41 -0.77 -2.47 9.31
C ASN A 41 -0.91 -1.44 10.44
N LEU A 42 0.22 -0.95 10.96
CA LEU A 42 0.22 -0.10 12.15
C LEU A 42 -0.27 1.33 11.89
N TYR A 43 -0.22 1.84 10.65
CA TYR A 43 -0.81 3.15 10.33
C TYR A 43 -2.31 3.17 10.66
N GLN A 44 -3.03 2.10 10.30
CA GLN A 44 -4.45 1.95 10.63
C GLN A 44 -4.72 1.98 12.14
N VAL A 45 -3.85 1.39 12.97
CA VAL A 45 -3.96 1.45 14.44
C VAL A 45 -3.78 2.88 14.95
N ILE A 46 -2.77 3.59 14.43
CA ILE A 46 -2.44 4.95 14.85
C ILE A 46 -3.53 5.94 14.41
N GLU A 47 -4.01 5.82 13.17
CA GLU A 47 -5.04 6.70 12.59
C GLU A 47 -6.43 6.47 13.21
N ALA A 48 -6.78 5.22 13.54
CA ALA A 48 -8.08 4.91 14.13
C ALA A 48 -8.15 5.23 15.63
N GLY A 49 -7.03 5.17 16.34
CA GLY A 49 -6.99 5.37 17.80
C GLY A 49 -7.48 4.15 18.60
N PRO A 50 -7.11 4.08 19.90
CA PRO A 50 -7.40 2.93 20.76
C PRO A 50 -8.89 2.68 21.00
N GLU A 51 -9.75 3.69 20.83
CA GLU A 51 -11.19 3.59 21.00
C GLU A 51 -11.93 2.94 19.82
N ASN A 52 -11.30 2.84 18.64
CA ASN A 52 -11.90 2.27 17.43
C ASN A 52 -11.36 0.87 17.07
N ILE A 53 -10.51 0.29 17.93
CA ILE A 53 -9.91 -1.04 17.77
C ILE A 53 -10.25 -1.94 18.94
N THR A 54 -10.31 -3.24 18.70
CA THR A 54 -10.53 -4.27 19.72
C THR A 54 -9.66 -5.49 19.46
N ALA A 55 -9.47 -6.32 20.48
CA ALA A 55 -9.08 -7.71 20.25
C ALA A 55 -10.15 -8.38 19.39
N SER A 56 -9.71 -9.14 18.37
CA SER A 56 -10.58 -9.99 17.57
C SER A 56 -11.17 -11.11 18.43
N GLU A 57 -12.29 -11.70 17.99
CA GLU A 57 -12.87 -12.92 18.60
C GLU A 57 -12.03 -14.19 18.32
N GLU A 58 -10.95 -14.05 17.56
CA GLU A 58 -10.00 -15.11 17.25
C GLU A 58 -9.14 -15.51 18.44
N ASN A 59 -8.68 -16.76 18.43
CA ASN A 59 -7.73 -17.26 19.42
C ASN A 59 -6.38 -16.52 19.34
N THR A 60 -5.71 -16.42 20.49
CA THR A 60 -4.33 -15.95 20.55
C THR A 60 -3.39 -16.89 19.79
N ILE A 61 -2.43 -16.31 19.08
CA ILE A 61 -1.49 -17.02 18.20
C ILE A 61 -0.11 -17.05 18.89
N PRO A 62 0.55 -18.21 19.03
CA PRO A 62 1.93 -18.26 19.52
C PRO A 62 2.88 -17.50 18.59
N LEU A 63 3.76 -16.66 19.15
CA LEU A 63 4.72 -15.85 18.40
C LEU A 63 5.62 -16.69 17.47
N SER A 64 5.95 -17.92 17.89
CA SER A 64 6.74 -18.87 17.12
C SER A 64 6.04 -19.43 15.86
N GLN A 65 4.74 -19.17 15.66
CA GLN A 65 3.98 -19.60 14.49
C GLN A 65 3.85 -18.51 13.41
N VAL A 66 4.20 -17.27 13.70
CA VAL A 66 4.05 -16.15 12.75
C VAL A 66 5.40 -15.70 12.19
N LYS A 67 5.38 -15.09 11.00
CA LYS A 67 6.49 -14.23 10.59
C LYS A 67 6.19 -12.80 11.04
N LEU A 68 7.04 -12.22 11.89
CA LEU A 68 6.99 -10.79 12.19
C LEU A 68 7.30 -9.96 10.93
N LEU A 69 6.63 -8.82 10.83
CA LEU A 69 6.85 -7.79 9.82
C LEU A 69 7.52 -6.56 10.46
N PRO A 70 8.11 -5.64 9.69
CA PRO A 70 8.53 -4.35 10.22
C PRO A 70 7.29 -3.64 10.78
N PRO A 71 7.38 -2.97 11.94
CA PRO A 71 6.23 -2.37 12.59
C PRO A 71 5.63 -1.23 11.76
N ILE A 72 6.49 -0.51 11.03
CA ILE A 72 6.15 0.51 10.05
C ILE A 72 7.06 0.32 8.84
N SER A 73 6.54 0.53 7.64
CA SER A 73 7.31 0.49 6.39
C SER A 73 6.61 1.31 5.30
N GLY A 74 7.32 1.61 4.20
CA GLY A 74 6.77 2.34 3.05
C GLY A 74 7.08 3.85 3.01
N ARG A 75 7.70 4.39 4.07
CA ARG A 75 8.34 5.73 4.06
C ARG A 75 9.81 5.61 4.47
N ASP A 76 10.61 6.59 4.07
CA ASP A 76 12.00 6.71 4.49
C ASP A 76 12.08 7.04 5.99
N ILE A 77 13.04 6.43 6.68
CA ILE A 77 13.28 6.68 8.11
C ILE A 77 14.12 7.95 8.23
N LEU A 78 13.69 8.90 9.07
CA LEU A 78 14.49 10.07 9.44
C LEU A 78 15.55 9.61 10.45
N ALA A 79 16.81 9.98 10.29
CA ALA A 79 17.90 9.45 11.12
C ALA A 79 18.89 10.54 11.54
N VAL A 80 19.51 10.36 12.72
CA VAL A 80 20.37 11.37 13.36
C VAL A 80 21.78 10.83 13.60
N GLY A 81 22.77 11.46 12.97
CA GLY A 81 24.18 11.15 13.18
C GLY A 81 24.74 11.82 14.44
N LYS A 82 25.79 11.21 15.03
CA LYS A 82 26.60 11.81 16.13
C LYS A 82 25.79 12.22 17.38
N ASN A 83 24.67 11.57 17.69
CA ASN A 83 23.79 12.02 18.79
C ASN A 83 24.17 11.51 20.20
N TYR A 84 25.28 10.80 20.37
CA TYR A 84 25.85 10.44 21.69
C TYR A 84 27.28 10.96 21.78
N ALA A 85 27.63 11.67 22.86
CA ALA A 85 28.92 12.38 22.97
C ALA A 85 30.16 11.49 22.79
N GLU A 86 30.19 10.32 23.42
CA GLU A 86 31.31 9.39 23.28
C GLU A 86 31.38 8.73 21.89
N HIS A 87 30.23 8.50 21.25
CA HIS A 87 30.19 8.00 19.88
C HIS A 87 30.64 9.07 18.85
N ALA A 88 30.29 10.34 19.09
CA ALA A 88 30.69 11.43 18.21
C ALA A 88 32.23 11.60 18.17
N LYS A 89 32.89 11.51 19.33
CA LYS A 89 34.37 11.43 19.45
C LYS A 89 34.95 10.18 18.78
N GLU A 90 34.34 9.02 19.01
CA GLU A 90 34.73 7.73 18.41
C GLU A 90 34.70 7.80 16.87
N PHE A 91 33.65 8.41 16.30
CA PHE A 91 33.47 8.58 14.87
C PHE A 91 34.43 9.61 14.27
N ASN A 92 34.61 10.79 14.88
CA ASN A 92 35.59 11.80 14.45
C ASN A 92 37.00 11.16 14.36
N SER A 93 37.38 10.43 15.41
CA SER A 93 38.67 9.71 15.51
C SER A 93 38.79 8.47 14.60
N SER A 94 37.78 8.12 13.79
CA SER A 94 37.75 6.85 13.03
C SER A 94 38.35 6.92 11.62
N GLY A 95 38.42 8.11 11.02
CA GLY A 95 38.72 8.27 9.59
C GLY A 95 37.58 7.89 8.62
N PHE A 96 36.38 7.59 9.14
CA PHE A 96 35.13 7.49 8.36
C PHE A 96 34.25 8.74 8.46
N ASP A 97 34.56 9.65 9.38
CA ASP A 97 33.88 10.93 9.47
C ASP A 97 34.23 11.83 8.28
N SER A 98 33.19 12.33 7.65
CA SER A 98 33.24 13.23 6.49
C SER A 98 32.21 14.35 6.59
N SER A 99 31.49 14.45 7.72
CA SER A 99 30.43 15.45 7.92
C SER A 99 30.88 16.65 8.74
N ASP A 100 31.85 16.49 9.65
CA ASP A 100 32.39 17.60 10.44
C ASP A 100 33.83 17.32 10.92
N THR A 101 34.55 18.35 11.35
CA THR A 101 35.85 18.26 12.02
C THR A 101 35.77 18.43 13.54
N VAL A 102 34.64 18.87 14.09
CA VAL A 102 34.44 18.95 15.56
C VAL A 102 33.91 17.64 16.17
N ASP A 103 34.27 17.39 17.43
CA ASP A 103 33.88 16.19 18.19
C ASP A 103 32.38 16.14 18.52
N GLN A 104 31.73 17.31 18.71
CA GLN A 104 30.32 17.41 19.04
C GLN A 104 29.66 18.44 18.11
N PRO A 105 28.64 18.06 17.33
CA PRO A 105 27.95 18.98 16.43
C PRO A 105 27.09 19.99 17.21
N THR A 106 26.89 21.18 16.64
CA THR A 106 26.03 22.24 17.22
C THR A 106 24.55 22.10 16.83
N HIS A 107 24.25 21.35 15.77
CA HIS A 107 22.91 21.04 15.28
C HIS A 107 22.78 19.54 14.97
N PRO A 108 21.56 18.96 15.01
CA PRO A 108 21.34 17.57 14.63
C PRO A 108 21.81 17.25 13.20
N VAL A 109 22.64 16.21 13.04
CA VAL A 109 23.10 15.75 11.71
C VAL A 109 22.02 14.85 11.10
N ILE A 110 21.06 15.45 10.41
CA ILE A 110 19.92 14.74 9.81
C ILE A 110 20.30 14.08 8.48
N PHE A 111 19.90 12.81 8.31
CA PHE A 111 19.89 12.08 7.05
C PHE A 111 18.66 11.16 6.97
N THR A 112 18.53 10.38 5.89
CA THR A 112 17.47 9.38 5.77
C THR A 112 18.00 7.98 5.44
N LYS A 113 17.21 6.96 5.80
CA LYS A 113 17.36 5.58 5.31
C LYS A 113 16.17 5.26 4.39
N ARG A 114 16.45 4.82 3.17
CA ARG A 114 15.43 4.51 2.16
C ARG A 114 14.42 3.48 2.67
N ALA A 115 13.13 3.66 2.39
CA ALA A 115 12.06 2.73 2.77
C ALA A 115 12.32 1.26 2.40
N THR A 116 13.07 0.98 1.31
CA THR A 116 13.44 -0.38 0.91
C THR A 116 14.51 -1.00 1.82
N SER A 117 15.27 -0.23 2.58
CA SER A 117 16.20 -0.79 3.56
C SER A 117 15.49 -1.46 4.75
N ILE A 118 14.19 -1.20 4.96
CA ILE A 118 13.41 -1.67 6.10
C ILE A 118 13.15 -3.18 6.06
N THR A 119 13.50 -3.87 7.13
CA THR A 119 13.31 -5.33 7.32
C THR A 119 12.87 -5.66 8.75
N ALA A 120 12.39 -6.88 9.01
CA ALA A 120 11.84 -7.29 10.31
C ALA A 120 12.90 -7.93 11.24
N HIS A 121 12.45 -8.35 12.43
CA HIS A 121 13.18 -9.34 13.24
C HIS A 121 13.31 -10.66 12.47
N GLY A 122 14.47 -11.31 12.57
CA GLY A 122 14.74 -12.61 11.95
C GLY A 122 14.99 -12.55 10.44
N ASP A 123 14.71 -11.42 9.78
CA ASP A 123 15.14 -11.19 8.40
C ASP A 123 16.67 -11.09 8.30
N GLU A 124 17.21 -11.40 7.12
CA GLU A 124 18.63 -11.40 6.85
C GLU A 124 19.15 -9.99 6.51
N ILE A 125 20.32 -9.63 7.04
CA ILE A 125 21.10 -8.48 6.59
C ILE A 125 22.05 -8.95 5.48
N LEU A 126 21.90 -8.37 4.28
CA LEU A 126 22.71 -8.67 3.10
C LEU A 126 24.00 -7.87 3.10
N LEU A 127 25.15 -8.55 2.99
CA LEU A 127 26.47 -7.87 3.02
C LEU A 127 26.83 -7.15 1.71
N HIS A 128 25.98 -7.19 0.68
CA HIS A 128 26.13 -6.51 -0.62
C HIS A 128 27.56 -6.59 -1.22
N PRO A 129 28.03 -7.79 -1.62
CA PRO A 129 29.38 -7.98 -2.17
C PRO A 129 29.60 -7.15 -3.44
N GLY A 130 30.72 -6.44 -3.52
CA GLY A 130 31.02 -5.48 -4.59
C GLY A 130 30.49 -4.06 -4.33
N PHE A 131 29.57 -3.89 -3.38
CA PHE A 131 29.18 -2.56 -2.89
C PHE A 131 30.06 -2.10 -1.72
N THR A 132 30.32 -2.93 -0.69
CA THR A 132 31.22 -2.57 0.42
C THR A 132 31.87 -3.80 1.06
N GLU A 133 32.97 -3.58 1.79
CA GLU A 133 33.60 -4.59 2.67
C GLU A 133 33.53 -4.20 4.16
N ARG A 134 32.90 -3.07 4.50
CA ARG A 134 32.85 -2.50 5.86
C ARG A 134 31.41 -2.24 6.31
N VAL A 135 30.64 -3.33 6.40
CA VAL A 135 29.31 -3.32 7.00
C VAL A 135 29.42 -3.29 8.52
N ASP A 136 28.69 -2.40 9.17
CA ASP A 136 28.75 -2.11 10.60
C ASP A 136 27.34 -1.96 11.20
N TYR A 137 27.20 -2.06 12.53
CA TYR A 137 25.92 -2.06 13.25
C TYR A 137 25.78 -0.86 14.21
N ASP A 138 24.70 -0.10 14.03
CA ASP A 138 24.34 1.07 14.85
C ASP A 138 22.99 0.77 15.51
N GLY A 139 23.00 0.44 16.81
CA GLY A 139 21.78 0.04 17.52
C GLY A 139 21.11 1.26 18.15
N GLU A 140 19.87 1.55 17.76
CA GLU A 140 19.19 2.79 18.09
C GLU A 140 17.76 2.58 18.61
N ILE A 141 17.26 3.59 19.32
CA ILE A 141 15.84 3.70 19.67
C ILE A 141 15.15 4.47 18.53
N GLY A 142 14.09 3.90 17.98
CA GLY A 142 13.19 4.55 17.03
C GLY A 142 12.03 5.23 17.75
N VAL A 143 11.63 6.41 17.30
CA VAL A 143 10.46 7.16 17.79
C VAL A 143 9.43 7.25 16.67
N ILE A 144 8.20 6.83 16.92
CA ILE A 144 7.10 6.80 15.95
C ILE A 144 6.16 7.99 16.19
N ILE A 145 5.90 8.79 15.15
CA ILE A 145 4.97 9.92 15.20
C ILE A 145 3.51 9.44 15.09
N GLY A 146 2.69 9.82 16.06
CA GLY A 146 1.27 9.49 16.16
C GLY A 146 0.32 10.55 15.62
N LYS A 147 0.74 11.80 15.71
CA LYS A 147 -0.08 12.97 15.39
C LYS A 147 0.69 13.85 14.41
N PRO A 148 0.10 14.23 13.26
CA PRO A 148 0.81 15.04 12.28
C PRO A 148 1.04 16.45 12.84
N GLY A 149 2.12 17.11 12.42
CA GLY A 149 2.44 18.45 12.91
C GLY A 149 3.50 19.18 12.09
N PHE A 150 3.37 20.51 12.06
CA PHE A 150 4.27 21.45 11.40
C PHE A 150 4.62 22.54 12.41
N ARG A 151 5.91 22.84 12.57
CA ARG A 151 6.47 23.74 13.61
C ARG A 151 6.02 23.37 15.03
N ILE A 152 6.20 22.11 15.38
CA ILE A 152 5.93 21.58 16.71
C ILE A 152 6.96 22.17 17.68
N SER A 153 6.53 22.67 18.85
CA SER A 153 7.47 23.15 19.88
C SER A 153 8.06 22.00 20.69
N GLU A 154 9.19 22.20 21.37
CA GLU A 154 9.81 21.13 22.17
C GLU A 154 8.91 20.66 23.32
N GLU A 155 8.09 21.56 23.88
CA GLU A 155 7.11 21.27 24.93
C GLU A 155 5.95 20.40 24.42
N GLN A 156 5.57 20.56 23.15
CA GLN A 156 4.48 19.80 22.51
C GLN A 156 4.97 18.51 21.85
N ALA A 157 6.28 18.34 21.67
CA ALA A 157 6.85 17.26 20.87
C ALA A 157 6.45 15.85 21.34
N LEU A 158 6.28 15.63 22.65
CA LEU A 158 5.87 14.32 23.19
C LEU A 158 4.40 14.00 22.92
N ASP A 159 3.52 15.00 22.79
CA ASP A 159 2.10 14.82 22.39
C ASP A 159 1.97 14.31 20.94
N HIS A 160 3.06 14.36 20.17
CA HIS A 160 3.15 13.85 18.81
C HIS A 160 3.76 12.45 18.72
N VAL A 161 4.28 11.88 19.81
CA VAL A 161 4.85 10.53 19.84
C VAL A 161 3.75 9.50 20.12
N TRP A 162 3.61 8.51 19.25
CA TRP A 162 2.74 7.35 19.47
C TRP A 162 3.42 6.26 20.32
N GLY A 163 4.70 6.01 20.05
CA GLY A 163 5.45 4.93 20.67
C GLY A 163 6.89 4.85 20.20
N TYR A 164 7.57 3.80 20.64
CA TYR A 164 9.00 3.59 20.43
C TYR A 164 9.25 2.19 19.86
N THR A 165 10.29 2.04 19.04
CA THR A 165 10.70 0.78 18.40
C THR A 165 12.22 0.62 18.46
N ILE A 166 12.74 -0.54 18.06
CA ILE A 166 14.18 -0.80 17.96
C ILE A 166 14.60 -0.73 16.50
N ILE A 167 15.67 0.01 16.20
CA ILE A 167 16.24 0.15 14.86
C ILE A 167 17.70 -0.31 14.88
N ASN A 168 18.13 -1.02 13.85
CA ASN A 168 19.54 -1.22 13.56
C ASN A 168 19.90 -0.42 12.30
N ASP A 169 20.60 0.70 12.49
CA ASP A 169 21.08 1.58 11.43
C ASP A 169 22.36 1.02 10.77
N VAL A 170 22.22 -0.16 10.15
CA VAL A 170 23.31 -0.86 9.48
C VAL A 170 23.95 0.05 8.43
N THR A 171 25.30 0.06 8.40
CA THR A 171 26.05 1.05 7.63
C THR A 171 27.20 0.46 6.83
N ALA A 172 27.30 0.84 5.55
CA ALA A 172 28.47 0.66 4.70
C ALA A 172 29.43 1.84 4.92
N ARG A 173 30.38 1.71 5.87
CA ARG A 173 31.20 2.85 6.35
C ARG A 173 32.02 3.52 5.27
N GLU A 174 32.52 2.76 4.30
CA GLU A 174 33.25 3.30 3.14
C GLU A 174 32.34 4.19 2.31
N ARG A 175 31.12 3.74 2.02
CA ARG A 175 30.15 4.50 1.20
C ARG A 175 29.59 5.70 1.95
N GLN A 176 29.42 5.61 3.27
CA GLN A 176 29.09 6.74 4.13
C GLN A 176 30.14 7.86 4.00
N ARG A 177 31.44 7.51 4.11
CA ARG A 177 32.57 8.45 3.97
C ARG A 177 32.71 8.99 2.55
N ASP A 178 32.77 8.11 1.56
CA ASP A 178 33.18 8.45 0.19
C ASP A 178 32.16 9.36 -0.51
N HIS A 179 30.87 9.19 -0.21
CA HIS A 179 29.81 10.02 -0.77
C HIS A 179 29.50 11.28 0.07
N LYS A 180 30.05 11.39 1.29
CA LYS A 180 29.83 12.45 2.30
C LYS A 180 28.39 12.54 2.84
N GLN A 181 27.41 12.50 1.95
CA GLN A 181 25.99 12.35 2.27
C GLN A 181 25.74 10.89 2.69
N PHE A 182 25.34 10.67 3.94
CA PHE A 182 25.28 9.34 4.53
C PHE A 182 24.26 8.40 3.87
N TYR A 183 23.25 8.95 3.18
CA TYR A 183 22.13 8.23 2.55
C TYR A 183 22.55 6.92 1.86
N ILE A 184 23.50 6.95 0.92
CA ILE A 184 23.87 5.75 0.15
C ILE A 184 24.62 4.71 0.98
N GLY A 185 25.33 5.11 2.03
CA GLY A 185 25.95 4.18 2.98
C GLY A 185 24.97 3.59 3.98
N LYS A 186 23.83 4.25 4.19
CA LYS A 186 22.80 3.93 5.20
C LYS A 186 21.51 3.31 4.60
N SER A 187 21.35 3.35 3.28
CA SER A 187 20.14 2.93 2.54
C SER A 187 20.22 1.67 1.64
N PRO A 188 21.28 0.84 1.61
CA PRO A 188 21.19 -0.46 0.93
C PRO A 188 20.00 -1.29 1.44
N ASP A 189 19.45 -2.14 0.58
CA ASP A 189 18.36 -3.02 1.00
C ASP A 189 18.78 -3.85 2.23
N THR A 190 17.85 -4.09 3.16
CA THR A 190 18.09 -4.73 4.48
C THR A 190 18.91 -3.94 5.51
N PHE A 191 19.35 -2.71 5.22
CA PHE A 191 20.16 -1.93 6.18
C PHE A 191 19.36 -1.19 7.26
N CYS A 192 18.03 -1.35 7.31
CA CYS A 192 17.18 -0.83 8.37
C CYS A 192 16.30 -1.92 9.02
N PRO A 193 16.87 -2.97 9.64
CA PRO A 193 16.04 -3.88 10.42
C PRO A 193 15.36 -3.14 11.58
N MET A 194 14.09 -3.44 11.81
CA MET A 194 13.22 -2.82 12.80
C MET A 194 12.34 -3.86 13.48
N THR A 195 12.17 -3.77 14.81
CA THR A 195 11.22 -4.67 15.52
C THR A 195 10.90 -4.26 16.97
N PHE A 196 10.20 -5.18 17.66
CA PHE A 196 10.07 -5.27 19.11
C PHE A 196 10.50 -6.70 19.57
N VAL A 197 11.43 -6.83 20.54
CA VAL A 197 11.63 -8.00 21.47
C VAL A 197 12.34 -9.31 20.96
N ASN A 198 13.33 -9.98 21.62
CA ASN A 198 13.99 -9.94 22.97
C ASN A 198 15.51 -10.35 23.01
N GLY A 199 16.25 -10.12 24.12
CA GLY A 199 17.57 -10.73 24.44
C GLY A 199 18.77 -9.87 24.93
N GLU A 200 19.89 -10.55 25.23
CA GLU A 200 21.08 -10.05 25.97
C GLU A 200 21.86 -8.89 25.31
N PRO A 201 22.32 -7.86 26.07
CA PRO A 201 22.92 -6.64 25.54
C PRO A 201 24.44 -6.71 25.28
N ARG A 202 24.90 -6.07 24.20
CA ARG A 202 26.33 -5.70 23.97
C ARG A 202 26.64 -4.20 24.07
N LYS A 203 25.61 -3.36 24.14
CA LYS A 203 25.66 -1.89 24.33
C LYS A 203 24.75 -1.53 25.50
N ASN A 204 25.08 -0.49 26.27
CA ASN A 204 24.25 0.00 27.38
C ASN A 204 24.29 1.53 27.41
N ALA A 205 23.15 2.17 27.18
CA ALA A 205 22.96 3.62 27.12
C ALA A 205 21.48 3.97 27.35
N THR A 206 21.17 5.23 27.69
CA THR A 206 19.80 5.73 27.87
C THR A 206 19.51 6.93 26.96
N LEU A 207 18.22 7.25 26.76
CA LEU A 207 17.81 8.44 26.00
C LEU A 207 18.28 9.76 26.64
N ASP A 208 18.54 9.76 27.96
CA ASP A 208 19.06 10.93 28.69
C ASP A 208 20.51 11.28 28.33
N GLN A 209 21.20 10.40 27.59
CA GLN A 209 22.58 10.59 27.11
C GLN A 209 22.64 11.15 25.68
N LEU A 210 21.49 11.41 25.05
CA LEU A 210 21.42 12.07 23.74
C LEU A 210 21.91 13.52 23.83
N ILE A 211 22.70 13.96 22.85
CA ILE A 211 23.11 15.37 22.70
C ILE A 211 21.90 16.24 22.36
N PHE A 212 21.04 15.76 21.45
CA PHE A 212 19.77 16.35 21.08
C PHE A 212 18.65 15.38 21.46
N SER A 213 17.82 15.79 22.42
CA SER A 213 16.67 15.01 22.91
C SER A 213 15.65 14.73 21.81
N THR A 214 14.81 13.72 22.00
CA THR A 214 13.66 13.45 21.12
C THR A 214 12.77 14.69 20.90
N THR A 215 12.55 15.49 21.94
CA THR A 215 11.78 16.74 21.83
C THR A 215 12.45 17.74 20.90
N ARG A 216 13.78 17.92 21.04
CA ARG A 216 14.57 18.78 20.17
C ARG A 216 14.54 18.32 18.73
N LEU A 217 14.69 17.02 18.50
CA LEU A 217 14.68 16.43 17.16
C LEU A 217 13.35 16.65 16.44
N ILE A 218 12.21 16.41 17.12
CA ILE A 218 10.86 16.64 16.57
C ILE A 218 10.64 18.13 16.26
N ALA A 219 11.07 19.02 17.15
CA ALA A 219 10.97 20.46 16.95
C ALA A 219 11.83 20.93 15.76
N GLU A 220 13.11 20.52 15.68
CA GLU A 220 14.03 20.85 14.57
C GLU A 220 13.52 20.30 13.23
N LEU A 221 13.12 19.03 13.19
CA LEU A 221 12.65 18.38 11.96
C LEU A 221 11.34 18.99 11.45
N SER A 222 10.45 19.49 12.32
CA SER A 222 9.15 20.02 11.90
C SER A 222 9.14 21.52 11.52
N GLN A 223 10.27 22.25 11.63
CA GLN A 223 10.30 23.71 11.40
C GLN A 223 9.86 24.14 9.98
N ALA A 224 10.17 23.30 8.98
CA ALA A 224 9.97 23.59 7.55
C ALA A 224 9.33 22.42 6.75
N GLN A 225 8.98 21.31 7.41
CA GLN A 225 8.27 20.17 6.83
C GLN A 225 7.25 19.63 7.84
N THR A 226 6.18 19.03 7.35
CA THR A 226 5.15 18.41 8.19
C THR A 226 5.55 16.99 8.52
N LEU A 227 5.71 16.66 9.82
CA LEU A 227 5.78 15.27 10.26
C LEU A 227 4.39 14.65 10.13
N GLN A 228 4.32 13.44 9.59
CA GLN A 228 3.10 12.70 9.32
C GLN A 228 2.94 11.48 10.24
N ILE A 229 1.73 10.94 10.28
CA ILE A 229 1.42 9.72 11.04
C ILE A 229 2.29 8.56 10.55
N GLY A 230 2.97 7.89 11.47
CA GLY A 230 3.89 6.80 11.22
C GLY A 230 5.27 7.21 10.69
N ASP A 231 5.59 8.51 10.58
CA ASP A 231 6.98 8.91 10.37
C ASP A 231 7.83 8.43 11.56
N THR A 232 9.00 7.89 11.28
CA THR A 232 9.85 7.25 12.29
C THR A 232 11.23 7.90 12.32
N LEU A 233 11.69 8.24 13.53
CA LEU A 233 12.97 8.90 13.80
C LEU A 233 13.92 7.91 14.48
N ALA A 234 15.04 7.58 13.83
CA ALA A 234 16.17 6.86 14.44
C ALA A 234 17.08 7.87 15.16
N THR A 235 17.21 7.75 16.49
CA THR A 235 17.73 8.83 17.35
C THR A 235 19.26 8.90 17.46
N GLY A 236 20.01 7.98 16.84
CA GLY A 236 21.45 7.83 16.97
C GLY A 236 21.87 6.62 17.81
N THR A 237 23.06 6.06 17.54
CA THR A 237 23.69 4.96 18.29
C THR A 237 24.65 5.47 19.37
N PRO A 238 24.76 4.77 20.52
CA PRO A 238 25.89 4.94 21.44
C PRO A 238 27.18 4.29 20.90
N VAL A 239 28.27 4.53 21.63
CA VAL A 239 29.66 4.10 21.35
C VAL A 239 29.80 2.57 21.26
N GLY A 240 30.89 2.07 20.69
CA GLY A 240 31.17 0.62 20.59
C GLY A 240 30.66 -0.01 19.30
N VAL A 241 30.69 0.74 18.21
CA VAL A 241 30.47 0.25 16.84
C VAL A 241 31.73 -0.46 16.31
N GLY A 242 31.61 -1.16 15.19
CA GLY A 242 32.66 -1.98 14.61
C GLY A 242 33.96 -1.24 14.27
N PHE A 243 33.88 -0.01 13.74
CA PHE A 243 35.07 0.83 13.51
C PHE A 243 35.70 1.36 14.81
N GLY A 244 34.96 1.39 15.92
CA GLY A 244 35.47 1.79 17.24
C GLY A 244 36.43 0.76 17.83
N CYS A 245 36.28 -0.51 17.46
CA CYS A 245 37.15 -1.59 17.90
C CYS A 245 38.61 -1.38 17.48
N ARG A 246 39.54 -1.95 18.27
CA ARG A 246 40.98 -2.02 17.94
C ARG A 246 41.45 -3.49 18.07
N PRO A 247 41.77 -4.18 16.96
CA PRO A 247 41.57 -3.77 15.57
C PRO A 247 40.08 -3.58 15.22
N MET A 248 39.79 -2.82 14.17
CA MET A 248 38.42 -2.63 13.67
C MET A 248 37.78 -3.96 13.30
N LYS A 249 36.47 -4.09 13.55
CA LYS A 249 35.67 -5.29 13.26
C LYS A 249 34.49 -4.88 12.41
N PHE A 250 34.27 -5.58 11.30
CA PHE A 250 33.11 -5.40 10.43
C PHE A 250 32.38 -6.74 10.29
N LEU A 251 31.09 -6.66 9.99
CA LEU A 251 30.21 -7.81 9.90
C LEU A 251 30.59 -8.77 8.77
N LYS A 252 30.45 -10.07 9.04
CA LYS A 252 30.79 -11.17 8.14
C LYS A 252 29.62 -12.15 8.02
N ALA A 253 29.69 -13.02 7.01
CA ALA A 253 28.67 -14.04 6.79
C ALA A 253 28.59 -15.00 7.98
N GLY A 254 27.39 -15.22 8.51
CA GLY A 254 27.15 -16.08 9.67
C GLY A 254 27.36 -15.40 11.03
N ASP A 255 27.65 -14.09 11.07
CA ASP A 255 27.48 -13.31 12.30
C ASP A 255 25.98 -13.25 12.70
N GLU A 256 25.72 -12.86 13.94
CA GLU A 256 24.42 -12.42 14.45
C GLU A 256 24.59 -11.02 15.05
N VAL A 257 23.68 -10.09 14.72
CA VAL A 257 23.56 -8.81 15.42
C VAL A 257 22.30 -8.81 16.28
N ARG A 258 22.48 -8.45 17.56
CA ARG A 258 21.41 -8.23 18.53
C ARG A 258 21.47 -6.80 19.07
N VAL A 259 20.36 -6.07 18.98
CA VAL A 259 20.20 -4.70 19.53
C VAL A 259 19.10 -4.75 20.57
N SER A 260 19.39 -4.35 21.82
CA SER A 260 18.48 -4.50 22.96
C SER A 260 18.15 -3.17 23.64
N VAL A 261 16.89 -2.97 24.01
CA VAL A 261 16.35 -1.78 24.69
C VAL A 261 15.38 -2.23 25.79
N THR A 262 15.62 -1.82 27.04
CA THR A 262 14.76 -2.16 28.18
C THR A 262 13.32 -1.71 27.94
N GLY A 263 12.35 -2.60 28.15
CA GLY A 263 10.92 -2.34 27.87
C GLY A 263 10.49 -2.57 26.42
N LEU A 264 11.42 -2.58 25.45
CA LEU A 264 11.17 -2.90 24.03
C LEU A 264 11.87 -4.19 23.55
N GLY A 265 12.62 -4.85 24.44
CA GLY A 265 13.35 -6.10 24.20
C GLY A 265 14.46 -5.99 23.15
N SER A 266 14.50 -6.79 22.08
CA SER A 266 15.60 -6.79 21.11
C SER A 266 15.25 -7.18 19.67
N LEU A 267 16.05 -6.63 18.78
CA LEU A 267 16.13 -6.94 17.35
C LEU A 267 17.26 -7.95 17.10
N VAL A 268 16.97 -9.03 16.37
CA VAL A 268 17.94 -10.07 15.99
C VAL A 268 17.92 -10.26 14.48
N ASN A 269 19.10 -10.21 13.84
CA ASN A 269 19.26 -10.44 12.41
C ASN A 269 20.56 -11.19 12.13
N LEU A 270 20.51 -12.12 11.17
CA LEU A 270 21.67 -12.90 10.71
C LEU A 270 22.26 -12.30 9.43
N GLN A 271 23.59 -12.36 9.31
CA GLN A 271 24.30 -11.81 8.16
C GLN A 271 24.53 -12.84 7.06
N ARG A 272 24.15 -12.53 5.81
CA ARG A 272 24.36 -13.40 4.64
C ARG A 272 24.96 -12.68 3.44
N VAL A 273 25.59 -13.45 2.56
CA VAL A 273 26.09 -13.00 1.26
C VAL A 273 25.10 -13.42 0.18
N GLN A 274 24.45 -12.44 -0.45
CA GLN A 274 23.58 -12.65 -1.60
C GLN A 274 23.97 -11.64 -2.70
N LYS A 275 23.89 -12.04 -3.98
CA LYS A 275 24.20 -11.17 -5.13
C LYS A 275 22.99 -10.35 -5.61
N THR A 276 21.79 -10.65 -5.12
CA THR A 276 20.52 -10.09 -5.60
C THR A 276 19.65 -9.77 -4.41
N SER A 277 19.09 -8.56 -4.37
CA SER A 277 18.07 -8.22 -3.37
C SER A 277 16.83 -9.09 -3.55
N TYR A 278 16.20 -9.47 -2.42
CA TYR A 278 14.89 -10.12 -2.41
C TYR A 278 13.72 -9.12 -2.45
N ILE A 279 14.01 -7.82 -2.45
CA ILE A 279 13.01 -6.78 -2.57
C ILE A 279 12.53 -6.72 -4.02
N HIS A 280 11.22 -6.87 -4.19
CA HIS A 280 10.62 -6.93 -5.51
C HIS A 280 10.80 -5.61 -6.25
N VAL A 281 11.56 -5.65 -7.35
CA VAL A 281 11.82 -4.51 -8.25
C VAL A 281 10.61 -4.17 -9.14
N ALA A 282 9.49 -4.86 -8.95
CA ALA A 282 8.19 -4.57 -9.55
C ALA A 282 7.25 -4.05 -8.47
N ASN A 283 6.33 -3.15 -8.84
CA ASN A 283 5.30 -2.61 -7.94
C ASN A 283 4.65 -3.72 -7.12
N GLN A 284 4.55 -3.56 -5.79
CA GLN A 284 3.92 -4.51 -4.86
C GLN A 284 2.42 -4.81 -5.13
N LYS A 285 1.87 -4.23 -6.21
CA LYS A 285 0.47 -4.32 -6.64
C LYS A 285 0.30 -5.16 -7.91
N THR A 286 1.38 -5.81 -8.35
CA THR A 286 1.37 -7.06 -9.14
C THR A 286 2.42 -8.01 -8.56
N ARG A 287 2.34 -9.32 -8.82
CA ARG A 287 3.45 -10.24 -8.51
C ARG A 287 3.69 -11.20 -9.68
N ALA A 288 4.89 -11.13 -10.26
CA ALA A 288 5.36 -11.87 -11.46
C ALA A 288 4.71 -11.45 -12.80
N GLY A 289 4.36 -10.18 -12.97
CA GLY A 289 3.55 -9.75 -14.14
C GLY A 289 2.09 -10.20 -14.04
N LYS A 290 1.67 -10.63 -12.84
CA LYS A 290 0.31 -11.10 -12.58
C LYS A 290 -0.42 -10.18 -11.60
N GLY A 291 -1.60 -9.73 -12.04
CA GLY A 291 -2.50 -8.79 -11.35
C GLY A 291 -3.12 -9.32 -10.05
N LEU A 292 -3.97 -8.48 -9.44
CA LEU A 292 -4.43 -8.66 -8.07
C LEU A 292 -5.40 -9.84 -7.90
N ALA A 293 -5.13 -10.59 -6.83
CA ALA A 293 -5.79 -11.82 -6.38
C ALA A 293 -5.67 -13.04 -7.31
N ARG A 294 -5.17 -14.14 -6.73
CA ARG A 294 -5.60 -15.51 -7.06
C ARG A 294 -5.35 -16.42 -5.86
N LEU A 295 -6.41 -17.02 -5.32
CA LEU A 295 -6.29 -18.23 -4.51
C LEU A 295 -6.28 -19.43 -5.48
N PRO A 296 -5.40 -20.42 -5.30
CA PRO A 296 -5.42 -21.62 -6.13
C PRO A 296 -6.67 -22.45 -5.82
N SER A 297 -7.65 -22.45 -6.72
CA SER A 297 -8.79 -23.35 -6.68
C SER A 297 -9.12 -23.85 -8.08
N ASN A 298 -9.80 -24.99 -8.17
CA ASN A 298 -10.29 -25.53 -9.45
C ASN A 298 -11.64 -24.89 -9.87
N ALA A 299 -12.03 -23.76 -9.28
CA ALA A 299 -13.31 -23.10 -9.53
C ALA A 299 -13.31 -22.31 -10.85
N SER A 300 -14.51 -22.05 -11.38
CA SER A 300 -14.70 -21.21 -12.56
C SER A 300 -14.17 -19.78 -12.33
N PRO A 301 -13.49 -19.16 -13.30
CA PRO A 301 -12.93 -17.83 -13.12
C PRO A 301 -13.97 -16.72 -13.35
N VAL A 302 -13.86 -15.65 -12.57
CA VAL A 302 -14.62 -14.40 -12.70
C VAL A 302 -13.65 -13.24 -12.88
N LEU A 303 -13.79 -12.46 -13.95
CA LEU A 303 -12.92 -11.34 -14.29
C LEU A 303 -13.64 -10.01 -14.06
N PHE A 304 -13.02 -9.09 -13.31
CA PHE A 304 -13.59 -7.78 -12.96
C PHE A 304 -12.92 -6.63 -13.73
N ILE A 305 -13.72 -5.77 -14.37
CA ILE A 305 -13.25 -4.64 -15.18
C ILE A 305 -13.99 -3.35 -14.77
N HIS A 306 -13.33 -2.45 -14.04
CA HIS A 306 -13.99 -1.28 -13.45
C HIS A 306 -14.21 -0.13 -14.46
N GLY A 307 -15.04 0.85 -14.07
CA GLY A 307 -15.34 2.04 -14.86
C GLY A 307 -14.30 3.17 -14.79
N LEU A 308 -14.54 4.22 -15.58
CA LEU A 308 -13.77 5.46 -15.57
C LEU A 308 -13.82 6.13 -14.18
N GLY A 309 -12.66 6.37 -13.57
CA GLY A 309 -12.57 6.92 -12.21
C GLY A 309 -12.92 5.92 -11.09
N GLY A 310 -13.08 4.64 -11.45
CA GLY A 310 -13.09 3.52 -10.52
C GLY A 310 -11.69 2.96 -10.28
N SER A 311 -11.67 1.86 -9.53
CA SER A 311 -10.55 0.94 -9.40
C SER A 311 -11.11 -0.45 -9.04
N SER A 312 -10.23 -1.43 -8.87
CA SER A 312 -10.50 -2.77 -8.34
C SER A 312 -11.38 -2.77 -7.07
N SER A 313 -11.29 -1.74 -6.22
CA SER A 313 -12.10 -1.62 -5.01
C SER A 313 -13.60 -1.38 -5.26
N TYR A 314 -14.00 -0.93 -6.47
CA TYR A 314 -15.42 -0.77 -6.84
C TYR A 314 -16.22 -2.08 -6.64
N PHE A 315 -15.58 -3.22 -6.89
CA PHE A 315 -16.20 -4.54 -6.77
C PHE A 315 -16.08 -5.17 -5.37
N ALA A 316 -15.48 -4.49 -4.40
CA ALA A 316 -15.25 -5.03 -3.05
C ALA A 316 -16.50 -5.67 -2.41
N PRO A 317 -17.73 -5.11 -2.54
CA PRO A 317 -18.92 -5.75 -2.00
C PRO A 317 -19.19 -7.14 -2.60
N ILE A 318 -19.08 -7.29 -3.93
CA ILE A 318 -19.31 -8.57 -4.63
C ILE A 318 -18.16 -9.55 -4.38
N ILE A 319 -16.91 -9.08 -4.38
CA ILE A 319 -15.70 -9.89 -4.17
C ILE A 319 -15.80 -10.72 -2.87
N SER A 320 -16.32 -10.13 -1.79
CA SER A 320 -16.51 -10.80 -0.49
C SER A 320 -17.40 -12.05 -0.54
N ARG A 321 -18.32 -12.10 -1.51
CA ARG A 321 -19.30 -13.18 -1.69
C ARG A 321 -18.83 -14.19 -2.74
N LEU A 322 -18.36 -13.73 -3.90
CA LEU A 322 -17.91 -14.63 -4.98
C LEU A 322 -16.61 -15.37 -4.64
N SER A 323 -15.72 -14.78 -3.83
CA SER A 323 -14.44 -15.41 -3.43
C SER A 323 -14.59 -16.74 -2.67
N LYS A 324 -15.78 -17.02 -2.12
CA LYS A 324 -16.10 -18.29 -1.45
C LYS A 324 -16.31 -19.46 -2.43
N THR A 325 -16.61 -19.17 -3.69
CA THR A 325 -17.06 -20.17 -4.68
C THR A 325 -16.30 -20.09 -6.01
N TYR A 326 -15.77 -18.92 -6.37
CA TYR A 326 -15.18 -18.63 -7.67
C TYR A 326 -13.72 -18.18 -7.55
N GLU A 327 -12.97 -18.40 -8.62
CA GLU A 327 -11.61 -17.92 -8.77
C GLU A 327 -11.65 -16.48 -9.32
N LEU A 328 -11.31 -15.48 -8.50
CA LEU A 328 -11.46 -14.07 -8.88
C LEU A 328 -10.19 -13.52 -9.53
N HIS A 329 -10.35 -12.83 -10.66
CA HIS A 329 -9.32 -12.04 -11.35
C HIS A 329 -9.69 -10.57 -11.23
N ILE A 330 -8.92 -9.81 -10.45
CA ILE A 330 -9.25 -8.42 -10.13
C ILE A 330 -8.15 -7.54 -10.71
N THR A 331 -8.51 -6.66 -11.64
CA THR A 331 -7.56 -5.84 -12.41
C THR A 331 -7.92 -4.38 -12.37
N ASP A 332 -6.92 -3.52 -12.18
CA ASP A 332 -7.00 -2.08 -12.42
C ASP A 332 -6.64 -1.78 -13.88
N LEU A 333 -7.53 -1.12 -14.61
CA LEU A 333 -7.28 -0.65 -15.98
C LEU A 333 -6.06 0.28 -16.00
N GLU A 334 -5.33 0.29 -17.12
CA GLU A 334 -4.16 1.16 -17.26
C GLU A 334 -4.49 2.64 -16.89
N GLY A 335 -3.61 3.24 -16.09
CA GLY A 335 -3.79 4.60 -15.58
C GLY A 335 -4.73 4.77 -14.38
N HIS A 336 -5.54 3.77 -14.02
CA HIS A 336 -6.44 3.85 -12.87
C HIS A 336 -5.87 3.13 -11.66
N GLY A 337 -6.25 3.61 -10.47
CA GLY A 337 -5.96 2.98 -9.18
C GLY A 337 -4.55 2.38 -9.11
N LEU A 338 -4.51 1.04 -9.19
CA LEU A 338 -3.34 0.19 -9.06
C LEU A 338 -2.24 0.43 -10.11
N SER A 339 -2.66 0.76 -11.32
CA SER A 339 -1.91 0.57 -12.55
C SER A 339 -1.18 1.84 -12.99
N LEU A 340 0.09 1.68 -13.37
CA LEU A 340 0.84 2.74 -14.06
C LEU A 340 0.26 2.95 -15.46
N MET A 341 0.65 4.07 -16.09
CA MET A 341 0.35 4.34 -17.49
C MET A 341 1.62 4.09 -18.31
N SER A 342 1.54 3.21 -19.30
CA SER A 342 2.65 2.85 -20.19
C SER A 342 2.78 3.84 -21.35
N THR A 343 1.66 4.36 -21.86
CA THR A 343 1.64 5.37 -22.93
C THR A 343 0.56 6.42 -22.69
N ARG A 344 0.85 7.69 -23.00
CA ARG A 344 -0.13 8.79 -22.92
C ARG A 344 -0.99 8.94 -24.17
N ASP A 345 -0.41 8.71 -25.35
CA ASP A 345 -1.00 9.16 -26.62
C ASP A 345 -1.95 8.14 -27.29
N ASN A 346 -1.97 6.88 -26.84
CA ASN A 346 -2.63 5.75 -27.53
C ASN A 346 -3.76 5.04 -26.75
N LEU A 347 -4.20 5.57 -25.60
CA LEU A 347 -5.29 4.93 -24.84
C LEU A 347 -6.63 4.97 -25.60
N THR A 348 -7.22 3.79 -25.76
CA THR A 348 -8.45 3.47 -26.51
C THR A 348 -9.16 2.30 -25.81
N ILE A 349 -10.44 2.05 -26.14
CA ILE A 349 -11.17 0.88 -25.60
C ILE A 349 -10.51 -0.43 -26.09
N SER A 350 -10.07 -0.46 -27.35
CA SER A 350 -9.27 -1.55 -27.94
C SER A 350 -7.99 -1.82 -27.15
N PHE A 351 -7.25 -0.78 -26.77
CA PHE A 351 -6.03 -0.93 -25.97
C PHE A 351 -6.32 -1.57 -24.61
N PHE A 352 -7.32 -1.06 -23.87
CA PHE A 352 -7.73 -1.64 -22.58
C PHE A 352 -8.19 -3.10 -22.72
N ALA A 353 -8.89 -3.45 -23.81
CA ALA A 353 -9.33 -4.82 -24.06
C ALA A 353 -8.16 -5.77 -24.34
N GLN A 354 -7.15 -5.31 -25.09
CA GLN A 354 -5.93 -6.07 -25.38
C GLN A 354 -5.04 -6.25 -24.13
N ASP A 355 -4.94 -5.23 -23.27
CA ASP A 355 -4.21 -5.30 -22.00
C ASP A 355 -4.87 -6.32 -21.06
N ILE A 356 -6.18 -6.18 -20.83
CA ILE A 356 -6.96 -7.13 -20.03
C ILE A 356 -6.88 -8.56 -20.59
N GLN A 357 -6.94 -8.73 -21.93
CA GLN A 357 -6.80 -10.04 -22.57
C GLN A 357 -5.44 -10.67 -22.27
N GLN A 358 -4.35 -9.92 -22.44
CA GLN A 358 -2.99 -10.41 -22.21
C GLN A 358 -2.76 -10.76 -20.74
N VAL A 359 -3.21 -9.90 -19.83
CA VAL A 359 -3.16 -10.15 -18.38
C VAL A 359 -3.94 -11.43 -18.04
N TYR A 360 -5.19 -11.56 -18.51
CA TYR A 360 -6.02 -12.73 -18.17
C TYR A 360 -5.46 -14.04 -18.75
N GLU A 361 -5.05 -14.06 -20.03
CA GLU A 361 -4.52 -15.26 -20.69
C GLU A 361 -3.22 -15.77 -20.03
N GLN A 362 -2.36 -14.86 -19.54
CA GLN A 362 -1.16 -15.26 -18.80
C GLN A 362 -1.48 -16.04 -17.52
N HIS A 363 -2.62 -15.77 -16.86
CA HIS A 363 -3.01 -16.43 -15.61
C HIS A 363 -3.90 -17.65 -15.84
N SER A 364 -4.83 -17.55 -16.78
CA SER A 364 -5.88 -18.52 -17.05
C SER A 364 -5.83 -19.03 -18.49
N PRO A 365 -4.68 -19.53 -18.97
CA PRO A 365 -4.48 -19.87 -20.38
C PRO A 365 -5.54 -20.86 -20.85
N GLY A 366 -6.24 -20.52 -21.94
CA GLY A 366 -7.30 -21.33 -22.53
C GLY A 366 -8.56 -21.54 -21.68
N ARG A 367 -8.80 -20.78 -20.60
CA ARG A 367 -10.02 -20.87 -19.77
C ARG A 367 -10.94 -19.69 -20.01
N SER A 368 -12.24 -19.92 -20.16
CA SER A 368 -13.24 -18.85 -20.23
C SER A 368 -13.69 -18.36 -18.84
N ALA A 369 -13.93 -17.06 -18.69
CA ALA A 369 -14.41 -16.42 -17.47
C ALA A 369 -15.82 -15.83 -17.60
N THR A 370 -16.52 -15.75 -16.47
CA THR A 370 -17.62 -14.78 -16.33
C THR A 370 -17.01 -13.39 -16.18
N VAL A 371 -17.32 -12.46 -17.08
CA VAL A 371 -16.79 -11.09 -17.03
C VAL A 371 -17.82 -10.17 -16.39
N ILE A 372 -17.42 -9.45 -15.33
CA ILE A 372 -18.23 -8.44 -14.65
C ILE A 372 -17.58 -7.09 -14.87
N ALA A 373 -18.30 -6.16 -15.51
CA ALA A 373 -17.73 -4.90 -15.96
C ALA A 373 -18.63 -3.71 -15.61
N HIS A 374 -18.03 -2.56 -15.32
CA HIS A 374 -18.76 -1.33 -14.99
C HIS A 374 -18.42 -0.19 -15.96
N SER A 375 -19.44 0.57 -16.37
CA SER A 375 -19.28 1.84 -17.11
C SER A 375 -18.35 1.70 -18.31
N MET A 376 -17.30 2.52 -18.43
CA MET A 376 -16.27 2.39 -19.49
C MET A 376 -15.69 0.97 -19.60
N GLY A 377 -15.52 0.26 -18.48
CA GLY A 377 -15.10 -1.14 -18.46
C GLY A 377 -16.08 -2.08 -19.16
N SER A 378 -17.37 -1.74 -19.24
CA SER A 378 -18.35 -2.49 -20.04
C SER A 378 -18.04 -2.42 -21.53
N LEU A 379 -17.56 -1.28 -22.05
CA LEU A 379 -17.11 -1.18 -23.44
C LEU A 379 -15.86 -2.05 -23.69
N VAL A 380 -14.95 -2.10 -22.71
CA VAL A 380 -13.76 -2.99 -22.72
C VAL A 380 -14.18 -4.46 -22.73
N ALA A 381 -15.18 -4.84 -21.92
CA ALA A 381 -15.71 -6.20 -21.84
C ALA A 381 -16.48 -6.62 -23.11
N LEU A 382 -17.27 -5.73 -23.70
CA LEU A 382 -17.90 -5.93 -25.01
C LEU A 382 -16.83 -6.18 -26.09
N LYS A 383 -15.80 -5.33 -26.15
CA LYS A 383 -14.67 -5.45 -27.09
C LYS A 383 -13.91 -6.77 -26.93
N LEU A 384 -13.58 -7.14 -25.68
CA LEU A 384 -12.97 -8.43 -25.33
C LEU A 384 -13.83 -9.61 -25.80
N SER A 385 -15.15 -9.56 -25.57
CA SER A 385 -16.10 -10.60 -25.98
C SER A 385 -16.22 -10.74 -27.51
N ILE A 386 -16.11 -9.63 -28.24
CA ILE A 386 -16.19 -9.60 -29.71
C ILE A 386 -14.90 -10.13 -30.35
N GLU A 387 -13.73 -9.76 -29.82
CA GLU A 387 -12.42 -10.09 -30.40
C GLU A 387 -11.84 -11.42 -29.90
N HIS A 388 -12.18 -11.82 -28.67
CA HIS A 388 -11.72 -13.05 -28.02
C HIS A 388 -12.88 -13.84 -27.38
N PRO A 389 -13.91 -14.24 -28.16
CA PRO A 389 -15.12 -14.87 -27.64
C PRO A 389 -14.86 -16.16 -26.84
N GLN A 390 -13.76 -16.86 -27.09
CA GLN A 390 -13.35 -18.04 -26.34
C GLN A 390 -12.97 -17.77 -24.87
N LEU A 391 -12.71 -16.51 -24.49
CA LEU A 391 -12.30 -16.11 -23.14
C LEU A 391 -13.48 -15.71 -22.25
N VAL A 392 -14.68 -15.57 -22.80
CA VAL A 392 -15.88 -15.12 -22.09
C VAL A 392 -16.92 -16.24 -22.12
N SER A 393 -17.44 -16.63 -20.96
CA SER A 393 -18.51 -17.65 -20.82
C SER A 393 -19.85 -17.05 -20.40
N LYS A 394 -19.83 -15.93 -19.69
CA LYS A 394 -20.98 -15.10 -19.29
C LYS A 394 -20.53 -13.65 -19.20
N LEU A 395 -21.45 -12.70 -19.37
CA LEU A 395 -21.16 -11.27 -19.31
C LEU A 395 -22.16 -10.57 -18.37
N ILE A 396 -21.66 -9.73 -17.47
CA ILE A 396 -22.47 -8.84 -16.61
C ILE A 396 -21.98 -7.42 -16.86
N LEU A 397 -22.82 -6.58 -17.44
CA LEU A 397 -22.52 -5.18 -17.75
C LEU A 397 -23.30 -4.27 -16.80
N VAL A 398 -22.58 -3.54 -15.94
CA VAL A 398 -23.13 -2.64 -14.93
C VAL A 398 -23.05 -1.20 -15.46
N GLY A 399 -24.19 -0.56 -15.67
CA GLY A 399 -24.30 0.78 -16.27
C GLY A 399 -23.48 0.98 -17.56
N PRO A 400 -23.61 0.13 -18.60
CA PRO A 400 -22.85 0.27 -19.84
C PRO A 400 -23.18 1.59 -20.58
N PRO A 401 -22.19 2.40 -20.98
CA PRO A 401 -22.40 3.56 -21.83
C PRO A 401 -22.96 3.15 -23.20
N SER A 402 -23.74 4.02 -23.83
CA SER A 402 -24.15 3.84 -25.21
C SER A 402 -22.94 3.68 -26.13
N THR A 403 -23.02 2.75 -27.09
CA THR A 403 -22.00 2.56 -28.13
C THR A 403 -22.63 2.73 -29.52
N PRO A 404 -22.13 3.67 -30.36
CA PRO A 404 -21.12 4.68 -30.06
C PRO A 404 -21.60 5.70 -29.01
N LEU A 405 -20.67 6.33 -28.29
CA LEU A 405 -20.99 7.39 -27.34
C LEU A 405 -21.57 8.62 -28.09
N PRO A 406 -22.73 9.19 -27.69
CA PRO A 406 -23.33 10.32 -28.38
C PRO A 406 -22.40 11.54 -28.43
N ALA A 407 -22.40 12.27 -29.55
CA ALA A 407 -21.47 13.40 -29.74
C ALA A 407 -21.47 14.45 -28.60
N PRO A 408 -22.61 14.84 -27.98
CA PRO A 408 -22.60 15.73 -26.82
C PRO A 408 -21.94 15.12 -25.56
N ALA A 409 -22.10 13.81 -25.37
CA ALA A 409 -21.47 13.07 -24.27
C ALA A 409 -19.96 12.90 -24.49
N ALA A 410 -19.53 12.66 -25.74
CA ALA A 410 -18.13 12.68 -26.12
C ALA A 410 -17.49 14.07 -25.89
N GLN A 411 -18.16 15.15 -26.32
CA GLN A 411 -17.68 16.52 -26.13
C GLN A 411 -17.56 16.91 -24.65
N SER A 412 -18.56 16.61 -23.82
CA SER A 412 -18.48 16.89 -22.38
C SER A 412 -17.41 16.03 -21.67
N THR A 413 -17.13 14.82 -22.18
CA THR A 413 -16.04 13.98 -21.68
C THR A 413 -14.66 14.53 -22.07
N PHE A 414 -14.49 15.11 -23.27
CA PHE A 414 -13.27 15.85 -23.62
C PHE A 414 -13.08 17.08 -22.73
N GLN A 415 -14.12 17.89 -22.53
CA GLN A 415 -14.05 19.07 -21.64
C GLN A 415 -13.70 18.69 -20.20
N ARG A 416 -14.21 17.55 -19.71
CA ARG A 416 -13.83 16.98 -18.41
C ARG A 416 -12.33 16.66 -18.34
N ALA A 417 -11.76 16.09 -19.40
CA ALA A 417 -10.32 15.79 -19.47
C ALA A 417 -9.46 17.07 -19.38
N GLU A 418 -9.85 18.14 -20.08
CA GLU A 418 -9.18 19.45 -20.05
C GLU A 418 -9.29 20.11 -18.66
N LEU A 419 -10.47 20.06 -18.05
CA LEU A 419 -10.72 20.61 -16.71
C LEU A 419 -9.91 19.88 -15.63
N VAL A 420 -9.85 18.55 -15.67
CA VAL A 420 -9.04 17.77 -14.72
C VAL A 420 -7.54 18.04 -14.89
N ARG A 421 -7.04 18.17 -16.13
CA ARG A 421 -5.63 18.51 -16.36
C ARG A 421 -5.24 19.89 -15.85
N SER A 422 -6.15 20.85 -15.95
CA SER A 422 -5.88 22.24 -15.58
C SER A 422 -6.12 22.54 -14.09
N GLN A 423 -7.04 21.82 -13.43
CA GLN A 423 -7.50 22.15 -12.07
C GLN A 423 -7.56 20.94 -11.11
N GLY A 424 -7.15 19.75 -11.54
CA GLY A 424 -7.15 18.52 -10.74
C GLY A 424 -8.54 17.86 -10.60
N MET A 425 -8.59 16.70 -9.94
CA MET A 425 -9.83 15.94 -9.77
C MET A 425 -10.93 16.71 -9.00
N LEU A 426 -10.55 17.56 -8.03
CA LEU A 426 -11.50 18.37 -7.26
C LEU A 426 -12.42 19.23 -8.14
N ALA A 427 -11.94 19.69 -9.30
CA ALA A 427 -12.73 20.52 -10.22
C ALA A 427 -13.89 19.78 -10.92
N VAL A 428 -13.92 18.43 -10.87
CA VAL A 428 -14.98 17.62 -11.51
C VAL A 428 -15.73 16.71 -10.56
N VAL A 429 -15.16 16.35 -9.40
CA VAL A 429 -15.72 15.36 -8.46
C VAL A 429 -17.16 15.69 -8.08
N ASP A 430 -17.45 16.93 -7.68
CA ASP A 430 -18.79 17.33 -7.23
C ASP A 430 -19.82 17.30 -8.36
N ALA A 431 -19.43 17.65 -9.59
CA ALA A 431 -20.30 17.57 -10.76
C ALA A 431 -20.57 16.11 -11.17
N ILE A 432 -19.57 15.23 -11.08
CA ILE A 432 -19.71 13.78 -11.37
C ILE A 432 -20.61 13.11 -10.32
N ILE A 433 -20.47 13.45 -9.04
CA ILE A 433 -21.37 12.97 -7.98
C ILE A 433 -22.80 13.44 -8.25
N ALA A 434 -22.99 14.74 -8.49
CA ALA A 434 -24.32 15.34 -8.67
C ALA A 434 -25.09 14.74 -9.84
N GLY A 435 -24.42 14.47 -10.97
CA GLY A 435 -25.02 13.86 -12.17
C GLY A 435 -24.97 12.33 -12.22
N GLY A 436 -24.14 11.67 -11.42
CA GLY A 436 -23.92 10.22 -11.48
C GLY A 436 -24.58 9.40 -10.37
N THR A 437 -25.10 10.02 -9.31
CA THR A 437 -25.81 9.33 -8.21
C THR A 437 -27.28 9.70 -8.21
N SER A 438 -28.16 8.79 -7.79
CA SER A 438 -29.62 9.00 -7.82
C SER A 438 -30.07 10.10 -6.87
N ALA A 439 -31.24 10.67 -7.12
CA ALA A 439 -31.86 11.63 -6.20
C ALA A 439 -32.10 11.03 -4.80
N HIS A 440 -32.38 9.72 -4.74
CA HIS A 440 -32.56 8.99 -3.49
C HIS A 440 -31.22 8.85 -2.73
N SER A 441 -30.17 8.33 -3.36
CA SER A 441 -28.86 8.11 -2.72
C SER A 441 -28.29 9.41 -2.15
N LYS A 442 -28.45 10.53 -2.86
CA LYS A 442 -28.04 11.88 -2.39
C LYS A 442 -28.80 12.34 -1.15
N ALA A 443 -30.02 11.85 -0.91
CA ALA A 443 -30.86 12.20 0.24
C ALA A 443 -30.76 11.19 1.40
N THR A 444 -30.50 9.91 1.13
CA THR A 444 -30.62 8.82 2.12
C THR A 444 -29.32 8.05 2.39
N ASN A 445 -28.35 8.07 1.47
CA ASN A 445 -27.14 7.25 1.53
C ASN A 445 -25.86 8.10 1.42
N PRO A 446 -25.48 8.85 2.48
CA PRO A 446 -24.25 9.67 2.46
C PRO A 446 -22.96 8.84 2.34
N LEU A 447 -23.00 7.54 2.68
CA LEU A 447 -21.86 6.63 2.50
C LEU A 447 -21.59 6.33 1.02
N ALA A 448 -22.64 6.14 0.19
CA ALA A 448 -22.49 6.05 -1.26
C ALA A 448 -21.80 7.30 -1.83
N ILE A 449 -22.27 8.48 -1.41
CA ILE A 449 -21.70 9.77 -1.86
C ILE A 449 -20.23 9.91 -1.46
N ALA A 450 -19.87 9.50 -0.23
CA ALA A 450 -18.48 9.48 0.23
C ALA A 450 -17.62 8.47 -0.56
N ALA A 451 -18.13 7.27 -0.84
CA ALA A 451 -17.43 6.24 -1.62
C ALA A 451 -17.15 6.71 -3.05
N VAL A 452 -18.14 7.31 -3.73
CA VAL A 452 -17.94 7.94 -5.06
C VAL A 452 -16.89 9.05 -4.98
N ARG A 453 -16.98 9.94 -3.98
CA ARG A 453 -16.02 11.05 -3.79
C ARG A 453 -14.59 10.53 -3.64
N LEU A 454 -14.38 9.51 -2.81
CA LEU A 454 -13.08 8.91 -2.57
C LEU A 454 -12.55 8.16 -3.79
N SER A 455 -13.39 7.42 -4.50
CA SER A 455 -13.02 6.74 -5.76
C SER A 455 -12.48 7.72 -6.80
N LEU A 456 -13.11 8.88 -6.94
CA LEU A 456 -12.70 9.93 -7.88
C LEU A 456 -11.48 10.72 -7.39
N LEU A 457 -11.40 11.05 -6.09
CA LEU A 457 -10.25 11.77 -5.53
C LEU A 457 -8.97 10.92 -5.45
N GLY A 458 -9.09 9.59 -5.44
CA GLY A 458 -7.96 8.66 -5.50
C GLY A 458 -7.30 8.54 -6.88
N GLN A 459 -7.81 9.21 -7.91
CA GLN A 459 -7.26 9.16 -9.27
C GLN A 459 -6.17 10.19 -9.51
N ASP A 460 -5.15 9.81 -10.29
CA ASP A 460 -4.20 10.76 -10.86
C ASP A 460 -4.92 11.62 -11.94
N PRO A 461 -4.86 12.96 -11.86
CA PRO A 461 -5.57 13.84 -12.79
C PRO A 461 -5.24 13.62 -14.28
N ASP A 462 -3.96 13.48 -14.64
CA ASP A 462 -3.57 13.31 -16.05
C ASP A 462 -3.95 11.92 -16.57
N ARG A 463 -3.83 10.89 -15.72
CA ARG A 463 -4.24 9.54 -16.09
C ARG A 463 -5.75 9.43 -16.30
N TYR A 464 -6.55 9.99 -15.39
CA TYR A 464 -8.01 10.08 -15.54
C TYR A 464 -8.40 10.85 -16.80
N ALA A 465 -7.70 11.96 -17.11
CA ALA A 465 -7.95 12.73 -18.33
C ALA A 465 -7.66 11.93 -19.62
N ASN A 466 -6.62 11.09 -19.65
CA ASN A 466 -6.39 10.20 -20.79
C ASN A 466 -7.49 9.14 -20.93
N ALA A 467 -8.01 8.60 -19.83
CA ALA A 467 -9.14 7.67 -19.87
C ALA A 467 -10.45 8.35 -20.34
N CYS A 468 -10.70 9.61 -19.94
CA CYS A 468 -11.76 10.43 -20.53
C CYS A 468 -11.59 10.57 -22.05
N VAL A 469 -10.39 10.85 -22.55
CA VAL A 469 -10.09 10.93 -23.99
C VAL A 469 -10.36 9.60 -24.70
N ALA A 470 -10.00 8.46 -24.10
CA ALA A 470 -10.28 7.14 -24.64
C ALA A 470 -11.80 6.89 -24.75
N LEU A 471 -12.56 7.15 -23.68
CA LEU A 471 -14.02 7.01 -23.67
C LEU A 471 -14.69 7.95 -24.69
N ALA A 472 -14.25 9.21 -24.79
CA ALA A 472 -14.78 10.18 -25.74
C ALA A 472 -14.51 9.79 -27.21
N ARG A 473 -13.40 9.08 -27.47
CA ARG A 473 -13.04 8.55 -28.79
C ARG A 473 -13.69 7.21 -29.12
N SER A 474 -14.30 6.51 -28.15
CA SER A 474 -14.92 5.18 -28.36
C SER A 474 -15.90 5.09 -29.53
N GLY A 475 -16.53 6.21 -29.94
CA GLY A 475 -17.38 6.26 -31.12
C GLY A 475 -16.66 5.98 -32.45
N SER A 476 -15.33 6.03 -32.52
CA SER A 476 -14.54 5.56 -33.67
C SER A 476 -14.25 4.06 -33.65
N GLU A 477 -14.61 3.36 -32.57
CA GLU A 477 -14.37 1.92 -32.38
C GLU A 477 -15.69 1.16 -32.51
N THR A 478 -15.95 0.57 -33.68
CA THR A 478 -17.20 -0.18 -33.92
C THR A 478 -17.30 -1.41 -33.02
N LEU A 479 -18.28 -1.43 -32.11
CA LEU A 479 -18.65 -2.60 -31.31
C LEU A 479 -19.88 -3.28 -31.95
N ASP A 480 -19.64 -4.29 -32.78
CA ASP A 480 -20.69 -5.14 -33.32
C ASP A 480 -21.19 -6.13 -32.26
N VAL A 481 -22.13 -5.66 -31.43
CA VAL A 481 -22.73 -6.43 -30.33
C VAL A 481 -23.48 -7.69 -30.81
N SER A 482 -23.84 -7.79 -32.10
CA SER A 482 -24.49 -8.99 -32.65
C SER A 482 -23.58 -10.23 -32.65
N ARG A 483 -22.26 -10.03 -32.49
CA ARG A 483 -21.27 -11.10 -32.36
C ARG A 483 -21.19 -11.71 -30.95
N ILE A 484 -21.88 -11.14 -29.97
CA ILE A 484 -21.87 -11.62 -28.58
C ILE A 484 -22.91 -12.73 -28.45
N GLN A 485 -22.43 -13.98 -28.25
CA GLN A 485 -23.27 -15.19 -28.20
C GLN A 485 -23.37 -15.79 -26.78
N VAL A 486 -22.81 -15.12 -25.78
CA VAL A 486 -22.82 -15.56 -24.38
C VAL A 486 -24.02 -14.99 -23.61
N PRO A 487 -24.53 -15.69 -22.58
CA PRO A 487 -25.51 -15.11 -21.67
C PRO A 487 -25.00 -13.78 -21.11
N THR A 488 -25.78 -12.72 -21.31
CA THR A 488 -25.43 -11.36 -20.94
C THR A 488 -26.51 -10.76 -20.04
N LEU A 489 -26.11 -10.30 -18.85
CA LEU A 489 -26.94 -9.49 -17.95
C LEU A 489 -26.59 -8.01 -18.14
N LEU A 490 -27.61 -7.18 -18.33
CA LEU A 490 -27.51 -5.73 -18.15
C LEU A 490 -28.01 -5.38 -16.75
N LEU A 491 -27.17 -4.72 -15.96
CA LEU A 491 -27.48 -4.25 -14.61
C LEU A 491 -27.44 -2.72 -14.61
N THR A 492 -28.61 -2.11 -14.57
CA THR A 492 -28.85 -0.68 -14.77
C THR A 492 -29.71 -0.12 -13.64
N GLY A 493 -29.45 1.13 -13.25
CA GLY A 493 -30.28 1.87 -12.30
C GLY A 493 -31.57 2.39 -12.93
N SER A 494 -32.63 2.58 -12.13
CA SER A 494 -33.91 3.17 -12.59
C SER A 494 -33.75 4.54 -13.23
N ASP A 495 -32.68 5.25 -12.87
CA ASP A 495 -32.34 6.57 -13.37
C ASP A 495 -31.53 6.50 -14.69
N ASP A 496 -31.14 5.28 -15.15
CA ASP A 496 -30.43 4.97 -16.40
C ASP A 496 -31.38 4.43 -17.52
N ASP A 497 -32.62 4.94 -17.60
CA ASP A 497 -33.71 4.63 -18.56
C ASP A 497 -34.26 3.18 -18.61
N ILE A 498 -33.43 2.14 -18.43
CA ILE A 498 -33.82 0.71 -18.58
C ILE A 498 -33.44 -0.06 -17.30
N GLY A 499 -33.75 0.50 -16.13
CA GLY A 499 -33.23 0.05 -14.84
C GLY A 499 -33.97 -1.10 -14.17
N ILE A 500 -33.23 -2.12 -13.73
CA ILE A 500 -33.74 -3.17 -12.82
C ILE A 500 -33.47 -2.86 -11.33
N LEU A 501 -32.53 -1.96 -11.01
CA LEU A 501 -32.28 -1.50 -9.64
C LEU A 501 -33.04 -0.20 -9.35
N GLN A 502 -33.97 -0.22 -8.40
CA GLN A 502 -34.82 0.92 -8.08
C GLN A 502 -34.08 1.97 -7.23
N ASN A 503 -34.22 3.24 -7.62
CA ASN A 503 -33.61 4.40 -6.96
C ASN A 503 -32.07 4.44 -7.01
N VAL A 504 -31.48 3.84 -8.04
CA VAL A 504 -30.03 3.70 -8.23
C VAL A 504 -29.60 4.50 -9.45
N GLY A 505 -28.46 5.21 -9.34
CA GLY A 505 -27.80 5.88 -10.45
C GLY A 505 -26.58 5.09 -10.95
N HIS A 506 -25.70 5.79 -11.66
CA HIS A 506 -24.54 5.21 -12.34
C HIS A 506 -23.55 4.48 -11.41
N TRP A 507 -23.56 4.74 -10.10
CA TRP A 507 -22.65 4.12 -9.15
C TRP A 507 -23.22 2.89 -8.43
N HIS A 508 -24.24 2.23 -8.98
CA HIS A 508 -24.70 0.86 -8.70
C HIS A 508 -24.18 0.20 -7.40
N LEU A 509 -22.96 -0.36 -7.39
CA LEU A 509 -22.37 -1.08 -6.24
C LEU A 509 -22.10 -0.23 -4.98
N PHE A 510 -22.11 1.09 -5.08
CA PHE A 510 -22.04 2.00 -3.93
C PHE A 510 -23.43 2.46 -3.48
N GLU A 511 -24.40 2.55 -4.40
CA GLU A 511 -25.75 3.06 -4.11
C GLU A 511 -26.70 1.99 -3.57
N ASP A 512 -26.73 0.81 -4.22
CA ASP A 512 -27.41 -0.40 -3.74
C ASP A 512 -26.45 -1.58 -3.76
N ILE A 513 -25.66 -1.69 -2.68
CA ILE A 513 -24.75 -2.80 -2.46
C ILE A 513 -25.47 -4.16 -2.56
N GLN A 514 -26.68 -4.27 -1.99
CA GLN A 514 -27.33 -5.56 -1.84
C GLN A 514 -27.95 -6.03 -3.15
N GLY A 515 -28.86 -5.24 -3.75
CA GLY A 515 -29.56 -5.64 -4.98
C GLY A 515 -28.60 -5.86 -6.14
N ALA A 516 -27.58 -5.01 -6.29
CA ALA A 516 -26.57 -5.19 -7.33
C ALA A 516 -25.70 -6.44 -7.09
N SER A 517 -25.35 -6.75 -5.84
CA SER A 517 -24.59 -7.97 -5.51
C SER A 517 -25.42 -9.24 -5.62
N ASP A 518 -26.70 -9.21 -5.24
CA ASP A 518 -27.63 -10.33 -5.39
C ASP A 518 -27.86 -10.65 -6.88
N ALA A 519 -28.14 -9.65 -7.72
CA ALA A 519 -28.33 -9.84 -9.16
C ALA A 519 -27.09 -10.44 -9.83
N ALA A 520 -25.89 -9.89 -9.56
CA ALA A 520 -24.65 -10.41 -10.10
C ALA A 520 -24.37 -11.86 -9.62
N PHE A 521 -24.59 -12.15 -8.34
CA PHE A 521 -24.36 -13.47 -7.75
C PHE A 521 -25.32 -14.54 -8.31
N LEU A 522 -26.61 -14.23 -8.41
CA LEU A 522 -27.62 -15.13 -9.00
C LEU A 522 -27.26 -15.46 -10.45
N PHE A 523 -26.90 -14.47 -11.26
CA PHE A 523 -26.52 -14.71 -12.66
C PHE A 523 -25.23 -15.54 -12.81
N CYS A 524 -24.24 -15.35 -11.91
CA CYS A 524 -23.04 -16.18 -11.85
C CYS A 524 -23.36 -17.66 -11.62
N ILE A 525 -24.36 -17.97 -10.79
CA ILE A 525 -24.82 -19.34 -10.52
C ILE A 525 -25.72 -19.83 -11.66
N GLU A 526 -26.89 -19.20 -11.83
CA GLU A 526 -28.02 -19.74 -12.60
C GLU A 526 -27.87 -19.58 -14.11
N GLY A 527 -27.11 -18.57 -14.57
CA GLY A 527 -26.84 -18.33 -16.00
C GLY A 527 -27.99 -17.71 -16.79
N SER A 528 -29.16 -17.61 -16.18
CA SER A 528 -30.30 -16.82 -16.65
C SER A 528 -30.98 -16.21 -15.43
N LEU A 529 -31.15 -14.88 -15.41
CA LEU A 529 -32.19 -14.27 -14.57
C LEU A 529 -33.50 -14.33 -15.35
N THR A 530 -34.58 -14.74 -14.69
CA THR A 530 -35.93 -14.63 -15.25
C THR A 530 -36.36 -13.16 -15.22
N VAL A 531 -35.88 -12.38 -16.18
CA VAL A 531 -36.35 -11.01 -16.40
C VAL A 531 -37.75 -11.09 -16.99
N VAL A 532 -38.73 -10.62 -16.23
CA VAL A 532 -40.11 -10.46 -16.70
C VAL A 532 -40.17 -9.13 -17.46
N GLU A 533 -40.10 -9.25 -18.79
CA GLU A 533 -40.25 -8.21 -19.84
C GLU A 533 -39.56 -6.84 -19.61
#